data_AF-A0A3S0FE68-F1
#
_entry.id   AF-A0A3S0FE68-F1
#
_cell.length_a   1.000
_cell.length_b   1.000
_cell.length_c   1.000
_cell.angle_alpha   90.00
_cell.angle_beta   90.00
_cell.angle_gamma   90.00
#
_symmetry.space_group_name_H-M   'P 1'
#
loop_
_entity.id
_entity.type
_entity.pdbx_description
1 polymer ?
#
loop_
_entity_poly.entity_id
_entity_poly.type
_entity_poly.pdbx_seq_one_letter_code
_entity_poly.pdbx_strand_id
1 'polypeptide(L)'
;MLLLQTSLSAALSRQGPMPTLEFPTPAGITLAIPIVIGVEVITEWCCPRTNRRADLAVLDKQGDPVLLIEVYHTHAVDGTKASDLSPYWWIEVGAGQVLENHQRLVIINHGNFPYEFEVLGRQAEIFGQLI
;
A
#
# COMPACT_ATOMS: atom_id res chain seq x y z
N MET A 1 12.19 -6.21 2.21
CA MET A 1 12.29 -4.74 2.08
C MET A 1 13.09 -4.31 0.85
N LEU A 2 14.38 -4.67 0.72
CA LEU A 2 15.22 -4.26 -0.42
C LEU A 2 14.64 -4.61 -1.81
N LEU A 3 14.06 -5.81 -1.97
CA LEU A 3 13.48 -6.24 -3.24
C LEU A 3 12.38 -5.29 -3.74
N LEU A 4 11.44 -4.94 -2.85
CA LEU A 4 10.31 -4.09 -3.20
C LEU A 4 10.75 -2.65 -3.47
N GLN A 5 11.69 -2.13 -2.65
CA GLN A 5 12.32 -0.84 -2.90
C GLN A 5 12.94 -0.78 -4.31
N THR A 6 13.78 -1.76 -4.65
CA THR A 6 14.46 -1.81 -5.96
C THR A 6 13.48 -1.88 -7.11
N SER A 7 12.44 -2.71 -7.00
CA SER A 7 11.39 -2.82 -8.03
C SER A 7 10.65 -1.51 -8.23
N LEU A 8 10.25 -0.83 -7.15
CA LEU A 8 9.54 0.44 -7.22
C LEU A 8 10.46 1.54 -7.79
N SER A 9 11.73 1.62 -7.36
CA SER A 9 12.69 2.59 -7.91
C SER A 9 12.95 2.38 -9.39
N ALA A 10 13.08 1.12 -9.84
CA ALA A 10 13.20 0.78 -11.26
C ALA A 10 11.95 1.21 -12.04
N ALA A 11 10.75 0.98 -11.48
CA ALA A 11 9.50 1.37 -12.11
C ALA A 11 9.35 2.89 -12.25
N LEU A 12 9.64 3.67 -11.20
CA LEU A 12 9.65 5.14 -11.26
C LEU A 12 10.66 5.67 -12.29
N SER A 13 11.79 4.97 -12.46
CA SER A 13 12.82 5.28 -13.45
C SER A 13 12.51 4.75 -14.86
N ARG A 14 11.33 4.16 -15.08
CA ARG A 14 10.89 3.55 -16.35
C ARG A 14 11.77 2.39 -16.83
N GLN A 15 12.45 1.72 -15.90
CA GLN A 15 13.28 0.54 -16.16
C GLN A 15 12.52 -0.77 -15.91
N GLY A 16 11.26 -0.68 -15.47
CA GLY A 16 10.34 -1.80 -15.27
C GLY A 16 8.90 -1.32 -15.13
N PRO A 17 7.93 -2.24 -15.08
CA PRO A 17 6.55 -1.89 -14.78
C PRO A 17 6.38 -1.56 -13.29
N MET A 18 5.38 -0.73 -12.98
CA MET A 18 4.91 -0.60 -11.59
C MET A 18 4.25 -1.91 -11.15
N PRO A 19 4.49 -2.37 -9.91
CA PRO A 19 3.77 -3.51 -9.36
C PRO A 19 2.26 -3.29 -9.40
N THR A 20 1.51 -4.33 -9.78
CA THR A 20 0.05 -4.29 -9.74
C THR A 20 -0.42 -4.50 -8.31
N LEU A 21 -1.35 -3.66 -7.84
CA LEU A 21 -2.01 -3.87 -6.55
C LEU A 21 -3.20 -4.82 -6.76
N GLU A 22 -3.29 -5.84 -5.92
CA GLU A 22 -4.38 -6.81 -5.94
C GLU A 22 -5.19 -6.66 -4.68
N PHE A 23 -6.46 -6.31 -4.82
CA PHE A 23 -7.40 -6.18 -3.72
C PHE A 23 -8.26 -7.45 -3.70
N PRO A 24 -8.05 -8.37 -2.74
CA PRO A 24 -8.95 -9.48 -2.54
C PRO A 24 -10.30 -8.94 -2.04
N THR A 25 -11.37 -9.23 -2.78
CA THR A 25 -12.74 -8.86 -2.41
C THR A 25 -13.60 -10.12 -2.36
N PRO A 26 -14.77 -10.10 -1.72
CA PRO A 26 -15.70 -11.23 -1.78
C PRO A 26 -16.16 -11.60 -3.19
N ALA A 27 -16.14 -10.65 -4.15
CA ALA A 27 -16.47 -10.90 -5.54
C ALA A 27 -15.29 -11.43 -6.38
N GLY A 28 -14.09 -11.52 -5.79
CA GLY A 28 -12.85 -11.91 -6.47
C GLY A 28 -11.74 -10.88 -6.33
N ILE A 29 -10.67 -11.05 -7.10
CA ILE A 29 -9.52 -10.14 -7.07
C ILE A 29 -9.81 -8.96 -7.99
N THR A 30 -9.75 -7.74 -7.43
CA THR A 30 -9.71 -6.52 -8.24
C THR A 30 -8.28 -6.06 -8.41
N LEU A 31 -7.90 -5.74 -9.65
CA LEU A 31 -6.56 -5.26 -9.99
C LEU A 31 -6.59 -3.74 -10.12
N ALA A 32 -5.60 -3.08 -9.52
CA ALA A 32 -5.34 -1.67 -9.69
C ALA A 32 -3.87 -1.47 -10.08
N ILE A 33 -3.65 -0.74 -11.18
CA ILE A 33 -2.32 -0.20 -11.47
C ILE A 33 -2.26 1.14 -10.76
N PRO A 34 -1.41 1.30 -9.73
CA PRO A 34 -1.40 2.55 -8.98
C PRO A 34 -0.74 3.61 -9.85
N ILE A 35 -1.48 4.67 -10.19
CA ILE A 35 -0.90 5.85 -10.82
C ILE A 35 -0.22 6.64 -9.70
N VAL A 36 0.97 6.17 -9.30
CA VAL A 36 1.80 6.88 -8.32
C VAL A 36 2.70 7.83 -9.07
N ILE A 37 2.47 9.13 -8.92
CA ILE A 37 3.40 10.16 -9.42
C ILE A 37 4.49 10.35 -8.36
N GLY A 38 5.31 9.31 -8.19
CA GLY A 38 6.49 9.32 -7.32
C GLY A 38 7.76 9.67 -8.08
N VAL A 39 8.79 10.09 -7.36
CA VAL A 39 10.16 10.25 -7.89
C VAL A 39 11.20 9.49 -7.06
N GLU A 40 10.90 9.18 -5.81
CA GLU A 40 11.83 8.52 -4.90
C GLU A 40 11.12 7.42 -4.10
N VAL A 41 11.85 6.36 -3.79
CA VAL A 41 11.42 5.32 -2.87
C VAL A 41 12.43 5.22 -1.74
N ILE A 42 12.00 5.52 -0.53
CA ILE A 42 12.83 5.40 0.66
C ILE A 42 12.34 4.27 1.57
N THR A 43 13.25 3.72 2.36
CA THR A 43 12.95 2.75 3.42
C THR A 43 12.84 3.47 4.76
N GLU A 44 12.09 2.88 5.69
CA GLU A 44 12.04 3.36 7.08
C GLU A 44 11.61 4.83 7.20
N TRP A 45 10.64 5.26 6.39
CA TRP A 45 10.13 6.63 6.43
C TRP A 45 9.47 6.92 7.77
N CYS A 46 9.82 8.04 8.40
CA CYS A 46 9.26 8.45 9.69
C CYS A 46 8.23 9.57 9.49
N CYS A 47 7.03 9.36 10.00
CA CYS A 47 5.98 10.37 10.02
C CYS A 47 6.42 11.59 10.84
N PRO A 48 6.47 12.80 10.25
CA PRO A 48 6.97 13.99 10.95
C PRO A 48 6.07 14.43 12.12
N ARG A 49 4.81 13.95 12.16
CA ARG A 49 3.83 14.32 13.18
C ARG A 49 3.82 13.38 14.38
N THR A 50 3.96 12.08 14.14
CA THR A 50 3.79 11.03 15.17
C THR A 50 5.08 10.25 15.43
N ASN A 51 6.13 10.49 14.64
CA ASN A 51 7.35 9.68 14.58
C ASN A 51 7.09 8.19 14.28
N ARG A 52 5.89 7.86 13.77
CA ARG A 52 5.56 6.50 13.36
C ARG A 52 6.31 6.15 12.08
N ARG A 53 6.92 4.96 12.05
CA ARG A 53 7.67 4.49 10.90
C ARG A 53 6.83 3.62 9.96
N ALA A 54 6.97 3.88 8.66
CA ALA A 54 6.55 2.99 7.59
C ALA A 54 7.75 2.29 6.96
N ASP A 55 7.60 1.03 6.55
CA ASP A 55 8.70 0.25 5.99
C ASP A 55 9.22 0.85 4.68
N LEU A 56 8.31 1.34 3.83
CA LEU A 56 8.63 2.02 2.58
C LEU A 56 7.71 3.23 2.38
N ALA A 57 8.26 4.27 1.76
CA ALA A 57 7.49 5.40 1.26
C ALA A 57 7.89 5.71 -0.18
N VAL A 58 6.89 5.90 -1.03
CA VAL A 58 7.05 6.53 -2.33
C VAL A 58 6.78 8.02 -2.15
N LEU A 59 7.74 8.85 -2.53
CA LEU A 59 7.69 10.30 -2.35
C LEU A 59 7.50 11.02 -3.69
N ASP A 60 6.80 12.14 -3.67
CA ASP A 60 6.75 13.07 -4.79
C ASP A 60 7.99 13.98 -4.86
N LYS A 61 7.95 14.98 -5.75
CA LYS A 61 9.07 15.93 -5.95
C LYS A 61 9.29 16.87 -4.78
N GLN A 62 8.32 17.01 -3.90
CA GLN A 62 8.36 17.85 -2.71
C GLN A 62 8.91 17.07 -1.51
N GLY A 63 9.05 15.75 -1.63
CA GLY A 63 9.43 14.86 -0.54
C GLY A 63 8.23 14.42 0.29
N ASP A 64 7.01 14.70 -0.17
CA ASP A 64 5.78 14.29 0.50
C ASP A 64 5.42 12.86 0.09
N PRO A 65 4.98 12.01 1.05
CA PRO A 65 4.61 10.63 0.75
C PRO A 65 3.29 10.57 -0.05
N VAL A 66 3.36 9.96 -1.23
CA VAL A 66 2.21 9.66 -2.08
C VAL A 66 1.68 8.23 -1.89
N LEU A 67 2.50 7.33 -1.35
CA LEU A 67 2.11 5.99 -0.93
C LEU A 67 3.05 5.48 0.15
N LEU A 68 2.49 5.03 1.27
CA LEU A 68 3.20 4.29 2.30
C LEU A 68 2.93 2.79 2.13
N ILE A 69 3.95 1.96 2.32
CA ILE A 69 3.83 0.51 2.20
C ILE A 69 4.40 -0.13 3.46
N GLU A 70 3.57 -0.93 4.10
CA GLU A 70 3.91 -1.77 5.24
C GLU A 70 4.08 -3.22 4.78
N VAL A 71 5.16 -3.87 5.18
CA VAL A 71 5.44 -5.25 4.81
C VAL A 71 5.23 -6.13 6.04
N TYR A 72 4.05 -6.74 6.10
CA TYR A 72 3.69 -7.66 7.18
C TYR A 72 4.61 -8.88 7.19
N HIS A 73 5.44 -8.99 8.22
CA HIS A 73 6.25 -10.18 8.50
C HIS A 73 5.78 -10.91 9.76
N THR A 74 5.66 -10.17 10.87
CA THR A 74 5.31 -10.70 12.20
C THR A 74 4.23 -9.89 12.91
N HIS A 75 4.20 -8.58 12.68
CA HIS A 75 3.25 -7.67 13.33
C HIS A 75 2.51 -6.90 12.24
N ALA A 76 1.19 -7.01 12.27
CA ALA A 76 0.34 -6.27 11.35
C ALA A 76 0.23 -4.80 11.79
N VAL A 77 -0.23 -3.94 10.88
CA VAL A 77 -0.64 -2.57 11.19
C VAL A 77 -1.81 -2.62 12.17
N ASP A 78 -1.55 -2.28 13.43
CA ASP A 78 -2.57 -2.17 14.46
C ASP A 78 -3.39 -0.87 14.33
N GLY A 79 -4.47 -0.75 15.11
CA GLY A 79 -5.34 0.43 15.08
C GLY A 79 -4.62 1.75 15.43
N THR A 80 -3.59 1.69 16.28
CA THR A 80 -2.81 2.88 16.65
C THR A 80 -1.97 3.34 15.46
N LYS A 81 -1.25 2.41 14.83
CA LYS A 81 -0.44 2.68 13.65
C LYS A 81 -1.31 3.11 12.47
N ALA A 82 -2.44 2.46 12.24
CA ALA A 82 -3.41 2.87 11.22
C ALA A 82 -3.87 4.32 11.45
N SER A 83 -4.16 4.70 12.70
CA SER A 83 -4.53 6.07 13.06
C SER A 83 -3.37 7.06 12.82
N ASP A 84 -2.14 6.70 13.18
CA ASP A 84 -0.95 7.53 12.97
C ASP A 84 -0.66 7.78 11.48
N LEU A 85 -0.98 6.80 10.63
CA LEU A 85 -0.78 6.85 9.17
C LEU A 85 -2.00 7.39 8.42
N SER A 86 -3.14 7.58 9.09
CA SER A 86 -4.40 8.04 8.48
C SER A 86 -4.33 9.32 7.63
N PRO A 87 -3.37 10.26 7.82
CA PRO A 87 -3.24 11.39 6.91
C PRO A 87 -2.71 11.04 5.51
N TYR A 88 -2.19 9.82 5.31
CA TYR A 88 -1.50 9.38 4.09
C TYR A 88 -2.17 8.15 3.50
N TRP A 89 -2.01 7.95 2.20
CA TRP A 89 -2.39 6.68 1.58
C TRP A 89 -1.40 5.61 2.02
N TRP A 90 -1.93 4.51 2.57
CA TRP A 90 -1.08 3.39 2.98
C TRP A 90 -1.70 2.06 2.60
N ILE A 91 -0.82 1.10 2.30
CA ILE A 91 -1.16 -0.30 2.09
C ILE A 91 -0.30 -1.18 2.97
N GLU A 92 -0.81 -2.36 3.29
CA GLU A 92 -0.09 -3.44 3.93
C GLU A 92 -0.09 -4.66 3.01
N VAL A 93 1.07 -5.28 2.86
CA VAL A 93 1.29 -6.46 2.00
C VAL A 93 2.03 -7.56 2.76
N GLY A 94 1.75 -8.82 2.46
CA GLY A 94 2.43 -9.95 3.10
C GLY A 94 3.86 -10.14 2.59
N ALA A 95 4.83 -10.28 3.51
CA ALA A 95 6.24 -10.50 3.15
C ALA A 95 6.45 -11.75 2.27
N GLY A 96 5.74 -12.85 2.57
CA GLY A 96 5.80 -14.08 1.77
C GLY A 96 5.38 -13.87 0.32
N GLN A 97 4.29 -13.14 0.10
CA GLN A 97 3.78 -12.84 -1.24
C GLN A 97 4.71 -11.91 -2.03
N VAL A 98 5.32 -10.93 -1.36
CA VAL A 98 6.34 -10.06 -1.99
C VAL A 98 7.55 -10.89 -2.45
N LEU A 99 7.96 -11.92 -1.69
CA LEU A 99 9.06 -12.80 -2.07
C LEU A 99 8.69 -13.73 -3.23
N GLU A 100 7.46 -14.25 -3.25
CA GLU A 100 6.95 -15.10 -4.33
C GLU A 100 6.79 -14.32 -5.64
N ASN A 101 6.19 -13.12 -5.58
CA ASN A 101 5.98 -12.28 -6.75
C ASN A 101 5.85 -10.79 -6.39
N HIS A 102 6.98 -10.10 -6.34
CA HIS A 102 7.05 -8.66 -6.07
C HIS A 102 6.42 -7.76 -7.16
N GLN A 103 5.98 -8.33 -8.30
CA GLN A 103 5.25 -7.60 -9.34
C GLN A 103 3.73 -7.57 -9.08
N ARG A 104 3.24 -8.40 -8.15
CA ARG A 104 1.83 -8.50 -7.76
C ARG A 104 1.72 -8.33 -6.24
N LEU A 105 1.34 -7.13 -5.82
CA LEU A 105 1.22 -6.78 -4.41
C LEU A 105 -0.19 -7.09 -3.94
N VAL A 106 -0.36 -8.24 -3.30
CA VAL A 106 -1.64 -8.60 -2.66
C VAL A 106 -1.81 -7.77 -1.40
N ILE A 107 -2.84 -6.93 -1.41
CA ILE A 107 -3.17 -6.01 -0.32
C ILE A 107 -3.92 -6.79 0.76
N ILE A 108 -3.39 -6.80 1.98
CA ILE A 108 -4.03 -7.44 3.14
C ILE A 108 -4.71 -6.42 4.06
N ASN A 109 -4.30 -5.16 3.99
CA ASN A 109 -4.89 -4.04 4.71
C ASN A 109 -4.53 -2.73 3.98
N HIS A 110 -5.30 -1.67 4.20
CA HIS A 110 -5.03 -0.35 3.62
C HIS A 110 -5.81 0.74 4.36
N GLY A 111 -5.44 2.00 4.13
CA GLY A 111 -6.19 3.13 4.67
C GLY A 111 -6.04 4.41 3.86
N ASN A 112 -7.05 5.26 3.99
CA ASN A 112 -7.14 6.59 3.38
C ASN A 112 -7.04 6.60 1.84
N PHE A 113 -7.18 5.45 1.17
CA PHE A 113 -7.23 5.38 -0.29
C PHE A 113 -8.45 6.14 -0.86
N PRO A 114 -8.38 6.65 -2.11
CA PRO A 114 -9.55 7.25 -2.76
C PRO A 114 -10.76 6.32 -2.70
N TYR A 115 -11.94 6.90 -2.58
CA TYR A 115 -13.20 6.19 -2.35
C TYR A 115 -13.44 5.06 -3.36
N GLU A 116 -13.01 5.22 -4.60
CA GLU A 116 -13.13 4.20 -5.65
C GLU A 116 -12.38 2.92 -5.29
N PHE A 117 -11.21 3.01 -4.66
CA PHE A 117 -10.45 1.85 -4.17
C PHE A 117 -10.97 1.36 -2.83
N GLU A 118 -11.49 2.27 -2.00
CA GLU A 118 -12.12 1.91 -0.75
C GLU A 118 -13.39 1.07 -0.97
N VAL A 119 -14.22 1.42 -1.96
CA VAL A 119 -15.41 0.63 -2.36
C VAL A 119 -15.00 -0.75 -2.90
N LEU A 120 -13.87 -0.84 -3.61
CA LEU A 120 -13.32 -2.12 -4.06
C LEU A 120 -12.89 -2.99 -2.87
N GLY A 121 -12.18 -2.42 -1.88
CA GLY A 121 -11.80 -3.11 -0.64
C GLY A 121 -12.98 -3.39 0.31
N ARG A 122 -14.08 -2.64 0.21
CA ARG A 122 -15.29 -2.74 1.05
C ARG A 122 -16.41 -3.61 0.44
N GLN A 123 -16.15 -4.45 -0.56
CA GLN A 123 -17.18 -5.38 -1.07
C GLN A 123 -17.54 -6.54 -0.11
N ALA A 124 -17.27 -6.41 1.19
CA ALA A 124 -17.95 -7.13 2.25
C ALA A 124 -18.81 -6.12 3.03
N GLU A 125 -20.13 -6.36 3.07
CA GLU A 125 -21.14 -5.65 3.89
C GLU A 125 -21.86 -4.43 3.28
N ILE A 126 -22.64 -4.61 2.20
CA ILE A 126 -23.98 -3.99 2.10
C ILE A 126 -24.91 -4.97 1.36
N PHE A 127 -25.61 -5.81 2.12
CA PHE A 127 -27.03 -6.21 2.03
C PHE A 127 -27.23 -7.53 2.78
N GLY A 128 -27.43 -7.38 4.09
CA GLY A 128 -27.80 -8.45 5.01
C GLY A 128 -28.62 -7.88 6.15
N GLN A 129 -29.78 -7.30 5.82
CA GLN A 129 -31.04 -7.25 6.58
C GLN A 129 -31.85 -6.00 6.19
N LEU A 130 -32.99 -6.22 5.55
CA LEU A 130 -34.28 -5.59 5.87
C LEU A 130 -35.35 -6.45 5.15
N ILE A 131 -35.95 -7.37 5.91
CA ILE A 131 -37.34 -7.80 5.73
C ILE A 131 -38.18 -6.78 6.48
#